data_AF-A0A820KWC5-F1
#
_entry.id   AF-A0A820KWC5-F1
#
_cell.length_a   1.000
_cell.length_b   1.000
_cell.length_c   1.000
_cell.angle_alpha   90.00
_cell.angle_beta   90.00
_cell.angle_gamma   90.00
#
_symmetry.space_group_name_H-M   'P 1'
#
loop_
_entity.id
_entity.type
_entity.pdbx_description
1 polymer ?
#
loop_
_entity_poly.entity_id
_entity_poly.type
_entity_poly.pdbx_seq_one_letter_code
_entity_poly.pdbx_strand_id
1 'polypeptide(L)'
;MVCYAHLHLINETINITTTVRTKLINFIVKDVVSSTEALIDLCLAMVTYDQGRYEKSIQLFEKIRNTTNKYHNRALYGQFNAYLSLNKPIEARTCYETLQDHLEPSEELSCRLQLKLIEEQHPADLLKTVQSALQEANNNEELFE
;
A
#
# COMPACT_ATOMS: atom_id res chain seq x y z
N MET A 1 -48.22 -14.72 -35.78
CA MET A 1 -47.79 -13.98 -34.56
C MET A 1 -46.61 -14.65 -33.83
N VAL A 2 -46.54 -15.99 -33.74
CA VAL A 2 -45.49 -16.70 -32.97
C VAL A 2 -44.05 -16.41 -33.43
N CYS A 3 -43.81 -16.21 -34.73
CA CYS A 3 -42.46 -15.87 -35.24
C CYS A 3 -41.98 -14.47 -34.82
N TYR A 4 -42.89 -13.51 -34.63
CA TYR A 4 -42.53 -12.13 -34.29
C TYR A 4 -42.10 -12.02 -32.82
N ALA A 5 -42.77 -12.75 -31.92
CA ALA A 5 -42.41 -12.82 -30.51
C ALA A 5 -41.03 -13.48 -30.30
N HIS A 6 -40.72 -14.55 -31.04
CA HIS A 6 -39.41 -15.18 -30.98
C HIS A 6 -38.29 -14.27 -31.52
N LEU A 7 -38.54 -13.54 -32.61
CA LEU A 7 -37.56 -12.60 -33.15
C LEU A 7 -37.27 -11.45 -32.17
N HIS A 8 -38.30 -10.94 -31.50
CA HIS A 8 -38.17 -9.90 -30.48
C HIS A 8 -37.32 -10.37 -29.28
N LEU A 9 -37.59 -11.59 -28.78
CA LEU A 9 -36.87 -12.16 -27.64
C LEU A 9 -35.39 -12.43 -27.96
N ILE A 10 -35.09 -12.90 -29.19
CA ILE A 10 -33.71 -13.08 -29.66
C ILE A 10 -32.99 -11.73 -29.74
N ASN A 11 -33.66 -10.68 -30.22
CA ASN A 11 -33.05 -9.36 -30.32
C ASN A 11 -32.78 -8.72 -28.95
N GLU A 12 -33.71 -8.88 -27.99
CA GLU A 12 -33.50 -8.43 -26.60
C GLU A 12 -32.36 -9.17 -25.91
N THR A 13 -32.28 -10.49 -26.06
CA THR A 13 -31.20 -11.29 -25.46
C THR A 13 -29.84 -10.94 -26.05
N ILE A 14 -29.75 -10.70 -27.36
CA ILE A 14 -28.52 -10.20 -28.00
C ILE A 14 -28.15 -8.82 -27.44
N ASN A 15 -29.09 -7.89 -27.34
CA ASN A 15 -28.85 -6.54 -26.80
C ASN A 15 -28.40 -6.55 -25.33
N ILE A 16 -28.98 -7.41 -24.49
CA ILE A 16 -28.56 -7.56 -23.10
C ILE A 16 -27.12 -8.11 -23.06
N THR A 17 -26.83 -9.12 -23.87
CA THR A 17 -25.51 -9.77 -23.89
C THR A 17 -24.42 -8.82 -24.38
N THR A 18 -24.69 -8.01 -25.42
CA THR A 18 -23.75 -6.98 -25.91
C THR A 18 -23.55 -5.85 -24.90
N THR A 19 -24.60 -5.44 -24.19
CA THR A 19 -24.51 -4.43 -23.14
C THR A 19 -23.67 -4.90 -21.96
N VAL A 20 -23.93 -6.11 -21.46
CA VAL A 20 -23.18 -6.70 -20.35
C VAL A 20 -21.71 -6.90 -20.75
N ARG A 21 -21.46 -7.42 -21.97
CA ARG A 21 -20.10 -7.59 -22.49
C ARG A 21 -19.34 -6.27 -22.57
N THR A 22 -19.96 -5.22 -23.11
CA THR A 22 -19.32 -3.90 -23.21
C THR A 22 -19.01 -3.32 -21.83
N LYS A 23 -19.93 -3.44 -20.86
CA LYS A 23 -19.69 -3.00 -19.49
C LYS A 23 -18.55 -3.77 -18.81
N LEU A 24 -18.49 -5.09 -19.01
CA LEU A 24 -17.43 -5.93 -18.46
C LEU A 24 -16.07 -5.58 -19.06
N ILE A 25 -15.99 -5.41 -20.39
CA ILE A 25 -14.75 -4.99 -21.07
C ILE A 25 -14.29 -3.64 -20.54
N ASN A 26 -15.19 -2.66 -20.44
CA ASN A 26 -14.83 -1.33 -19.93
C ASN A 26 -14.35 -1.38 -18.48
N PHE A 27 -14.96 -2.24 -17.65
CA PHE A 27 -14.52 -2.45 -16.28
C PHE A 27 -13.10 -3.02 -16.23
N ILE A 28 -12.82 -4.09 -16.99
CA ILE A 28 -11.50 -4.73 -17.05
C ILE A 28 -10.45 -3.76 -17.58
N VAL A 29 -10.75 -3.04 -18.67
CA VAL A 29 -9.82 -2.05 -19.24
C VAL A 29 -9.50 -0.96 -18.22
N LYS A 30 -10.51 -0.44 -17.51
CA LYS A 30 -10.31 0.59 -16.49
C LYS A 30 -9.42 0.10 -15.35
N ASP A 31 -9.64 -1.13 -14.87
CA ASP A 31 -8.86 -1.75 -13.80
C ASP A 31 -7.40 -2.03 -14.21
N VAL A 32 -7.20 -2.52 -15.43
CA VAL A 32 -5.85 -2.74 -15.97
C VAL A 32 -5.11 -1.41 -16.11
N VAL A 33 -5.75 -0.38 -16.67
CA VAL A 33 -5.14 0.94 -16.84
C VAL A 33 -4.75 1.54 -15.49
N SER A 34 -5.67 1.57 -14.50
CA SER A 34 -5.36 2.12 -13.17
C SER A 34 -4.23 1.37 -12.46
N SER A 35 -4.16 0.05 -12.62
CA SER A 35 -3.09 -0.79 -12.07
C SER A 35 -1.73 -0.50 -12.73
N THR A 36 -1.70 -0.30 -14.05
CA THR A 36 -0.47 0.06 -14.77
C THR A 36 0.03 1.46 -14.42
N GLU A 37 -0.87 2.44 -14.31
CA GLU A 37 -0.53 3.80 -13.89
C GLU A 37 0.07 3.81 -12.47
N ALA A 38 -0.54 3.08 -11.54
CA ALA A 38 -0.03 2.95 -10.17
C ALA A 38 1.39 2.35 -10.12
N LEU A 39 1.68 1.36 -10.98
CA LEU A 39 3.03 0.79 -11.06
C LEU A 39 4.04 1.80 -11.61
N ILE A 40 3.68 2.55 -12.65
CA ILE A 40 4.54 3.59 -13.24
C ILE A 40 4.83 4.68 -12.21
N ASP A 41 3.80 5.15 -11.52
CA ASP A 41 3.94 6.14 -10.45
C ASP A 41 4.82 5.61 -9.32
N LEU A 42 4.71 4.32 -8.95
CA LEU A 42 5.54 3.69 -7.92
C LEU A 42 7.02 3.68 -8.33
N CYS A 43 7.32 3.25 -9.55
CA CYS A 43 8.67 3.25 -10.07
C CYS A 43 9.25 4.67 -10.11
N LEU A 44 8.45 5.65 -10.55
CA LEU A 44 8.87 7.04 -10.60
C LEU A 44 9.12 7.59 -9.19
N ALA A 45 8.26 7.27 -8.22
CA ALA A 45 8.40 7.68 -6.84
C ALA A 45 9.73 7.17 -6.27
N MET A 46 10.03 5.89 -6.43
CA MET A 46 11.31 5.29 -6.00
C MET A 46 12.51 5.97 -6.64
N VAL A 47 12.48 6.21 -7.96
CA VAL A 47 13.58 6.91 -8.66
C VAL A 47 13.75 8.34 -8.13
N THR A 48 12.66 9.06 -7.85
CA THR A 48 12.74 10.42 -7.30
C THR A 48 13.25 10.44 -5.87
N TYR A 49 12.91 9.43 -5.06
CA TYR A 49 13.44 9.22 -3.73
C TYR A 49 14.95 9.01 -3.77
N ASP A 50 15.43 8.12 -4.65
CA ASP A 50 16.87 7.83 -4.79
C ASP A 50 17.67 9.05 -5.27
N GLN A 51 17.03 9.98 -6.00
CA GLN A 51 17.61 11.27 -6.38
C GLN A 51 17.61 12.31 -5.25
N GLY A 52 17.13 11.98 -4.06
CA GLY A 52 16.99 12.89 -2.92
C GLY A 52 15.84 13.90 -3.06
N ARG A 53 14.96 13.75 -4.05
CA ARG A 53 13.79 14.64 -4.25
C ARG A 53 12.60 14.13 -3.44
N TYR A 54 12.74 14.13 -2.12
CA TYR A 54 11.80 13.47 -1.22
C TYR A 54 10.39 14.06 -1.28
N GLU A 55 10.22 15.38 -1.41
CA GLU A 55 8.90 16.01 -1.53
C GLU A 55 8.15 15.55 -2.79
N LYS A 56 8.86 15.45 -3.92
CA LYS A 56 8.28 14.97 -5.17
C LYS A 56 7.93 13.48 -5.07
N SER A 57 8.78 12.70 -4.41
CA SER A 57 8.50 11.30 -4.14
C SER A 57 7.25 11.11 -3.28
N ILE A 58 7.06 11.95 -2.26
CA ILE A 58 5.87 11.92 -1.38
C ILE A 58 4.61 12.16 -2.20
N GLN A 59 4.58 13.17 -3.07
CA GLN A 59 3.42 13.46 -3.92
C GLN A 59 3.03 12.28 -4.81
N LEU A 60 4.02 11.56 -5.34
CA LEU A 60 3.79 10.37 -6.16
C LEU A 60 3.26 9.22 -5.31
N PHE A 61 3.79 8.99 -4.10
CA PHE A 61 3.25 7.98 -3.19
C PHE A 61 1.82 8.29 -2.73
N GLU A 62 1.48 9.55 -2.48
CA GLU A 62 0.12 9.97 -2.14
C GLU A 62 -0.87 9.68 -3.28
N LYS A 63 -0.47 9.93 -4.52
CA LYS A 63 -1.27 9.61 -5.70
C LYS A 63 -1.60 8.11 -5.79
N ILE A 64 -0.60 7.25 -5.53
CA ILE A 64 -0.78 5.79 -5.52
C ILE A 64 -1.70 5.37 -4.37
N ARG A 65 -1.55 5.99 -3.19
CA ARG A 65 -2.34 5.68 -1.99
C ARG A 65 -3.83 5.99 -2.17
N ASN A 66 -4.14 7.07 -2.89
CA ASN A 66 -5.52 7.48 -3.18
C ASN A 66 -6.24 6.56 -4.18
N THR A 67 -5.55 5.57 -4.73
CA THR A 67 -6.11 4.60 -5.66
C THR A 67 -6.19 3.24 -4.97
N THR A 68 -7.34 2.56 -5.09
CA THR A 68 -7.49 1.19 -4.60
C THR A 68 -6.67 0.24 -5.47
N ASN A 69 -5.41 0.03 -5.11
CA ASN A 69 -4.48 -0.81 -5.85
C ASN A 69 -3.64 -1.69 -4.90
N LYS A 70 -3.04 -2.73 -5.45
CA LYS A 70 -2.15 -3.66 -4.72
C LYS A 70 -0.84 -3.02 -4.23
N TYR A 71 -0.53 -1.80 -4.65
CA TYR A 71 0.70 -1.08 -4.32
C TYR A 71 0.52 -0.11 -3.15
N HIS A 72 -0.69 0.01 -2.59
CA HIS A 72 -1.03 0.91 -1.49
C HIS A 72 -0.04 0.80 -0.32
N ASN A 73 0.20 -0.42 0.20
CA ASN A 73 1.11 -0.64 1.32
C ASN A 73 2.56 -0.27 0.97
N ARG A 74 2.98 -0.55 -0.27
CA ARG A 74 4.33 -0.21 -0.74
C ARG A 74 4.52 1.30 -0.90
N ALA A 75 3.47 2.01 -1.30
CA ALA A 75 3.47 3.47 -1.36
C ALA A 75 3.54 4.09 0.04
N LEU A 76 2.77 3.57 1.01
CA LEU A 76 2.84 3.99 2.41
C LEU A 76 4.25 3.82 3.00
N TYR A 77 4.88 2.68 2.76
CA TYR A 77 6.26 2.42 3.20
C TYR A 77 7.28 3.36 2.53
N GLY A 78 7.11 3.64 1.23
CA GLY A 78 7.94 4.62 0.52
C GLY A 78 7.77 6.04 1.06
N GLN A 79 6.52 6.43 1.33
CA GLN A 79 6.18 7.74 1.89
C GLN A 79 6.74 7.90 3.31
N PHE A 80 6.64 6.86 4.15
CA PHE A 80 7.28 6.81 5.46
C PHE A 80 8.78 7.13 5.38
N ASN A 81 9.50 6.41 4.50
CA ASN A 81 10.94 6.62 4.33
C ASN A 81 11.27 8.03 3.81
N ALA A 82 10.44 8.57 2.92
CA ALA A 82 10.61 9.93 2.41
C ALA A 82 10.37 10.99 3.50
N TYR A 83 9.39 10.80 4.39
CA TYR A 83 9.18 11.70 5.53
C TYR A 83 10.31 11.63 6.56
N LEU A 84 10.83 10.43 6.86
CA LEU A 84 12.02 10.29 7.69
C LEU A 84 13.22 11.02 7.07
N SER A 85 13.45 10.85 5.76
CA SER A 85 14.54 11.54 5.05
C SER A 85 14.41 13.07 5.07
N LEU A 86 13.20 13.59 5.31
CA LEU A 86 12.92 15.02 5.49
C LEU A 86 12.90 15.46 6.97
N ASN A 87 13.24 14.56 7.90
CA ASN A 87 13.16 14.77 9.33
C ASN A 87 11.76 15.20 9.81
N LYS A 88 10.72 14.57 9.24
CA LYS A 88 9.30 14.78 9.56
C LYS A 88 8.71 13.54 10.25
N PRO A 89 9.05 13.30 11.52
CA PRO A 89 8.75 12.03 12.17
C PRO A 89 7.28 11.87 12.57
N ILE A 90 6.53 12.96 12.71
CA ILE A 90 5.09 12.91 13.02
C ILE A 90 4.33 12.35 11.82
N GLU A 91 4.57 12.89 10.63
CA GLU A 91 3.96 12.43 9.39
C GLU A 91 4.41 11.01 9.02
N ALA A 92 5.68 10.68 9.30
CA ALA A 92 6.17 9.31 9.18
C ALA A 92 5.37 8.36 10.10
N ARG A 93 5.17 8.71 11.38
CA ARG A 93 4.39 7.90 12.32
C ARG A 93 2.97 7.66 11.83
N THR A 94 2.28 8.66 11.30
CA THR A 94 0.93 8.47 10.73
C THR A 94 0.93 7.49 9.55
N CYS A 95 1.97 7.51 8.71
CA CYS A 95 2.12 6.53 7.63
C CYS A 95 2.37 5.10 8.16
N TYR A 96 3.01 4.98 9.32
CA TYR A 96 3.23 3.69 9.98
C TYR A 96 1.95 3.13 10.61
N GLU A 97 1.21 3.94 11.37
CA GLU A 97 -0.05 3.55 12.00
C GLU A 97 -1.05 3.03 10.95
N THR A 98 -1.17 3.75 9.82
CA THR A 98 -2.01 3.32 8.70
C THR A 98 -1.52 2.05 8.00
N LEU A 99 -0.21 1.76 8.03
CA LEU A 99 0.35 0.52 7.47
C LEU A 99 0.09 -0.68 8.39
N GLN A 100 0.14 -0.47 9.71
CA GLN A 100 -0.10 -1.50 10.73
C GLN A 100 -1.55 -1.99 10.73
N ASP A 101 -2.51 -1.10 10.44
CA ASP A 101 -3.93 -1.47 10.32
C ASP A 101 -4.24 -2.37 9.10
N HIS A 102 -3.32 -2.46 8.14
CA HIS A 102 -3.54 -3.13 6.84
C HIS A 102 -2.60 -4.31 6.54
N LEU A 103 -1.69 -4.65 7.44
CA LEU A 103 -0.79 -5.80 7.32
C LEU A 103 -0.94 -6.71 8.54
N GLU A 104 -0.94 -8.03 8.35
CA GLU A 104 -0.54 -8.91 9.45
C GLU A 104 0.91 -8.53 9.83
N PRO A 105 1.22 -8.44 11.14
CA PRO A 105 2.52 -8.00 11.60
C PRO A 105 3.58 -9.01 11.17
N SER A 106 4.21 -8.74 10.02
CA SER A 106 5.58 -9.17 9.81
C SER A 106 6.39 -8.46 10.88
N GLU A 107 6.72 -9.18 11.96
CA GLU A 107 7.51 -8.67 13.09
C GLU A 107 8.76 -7.94 12.59
N GLU A 108 9.37 -8.41 11.50
CA GLU A 108 10.53 -7.80 10.87
C GLU A 108 10.28 -6.37 10.33
N LEU A 109 9.14 -6.14 9.68
CA LEU A 109 8.81 -4.83 9.10
C LEU A 109 8.44 -3.82 10.21
N SER A 110 7.74 -4.30 11.23
CA SER A 110 7.42 -3.56 12.46
C SER A 110 8.69 -3.14 13.20
N CYS A 111 9.60 -4.08 13.49
CA CYS A 111 10.84 -3.83 14.21
C CYS A 111 11.78 -2.88 13.46
N ARG A 112 11.94 -3.04 12.14
CA ARG A 112 12.81 -2.15 11.35
C ARG A 112 12.26 -0.71 11.27
N LEU A 113 10.94 -0.54 11.28
CA LEU A 113 10.29 0.76 11.25
C LEU A 113 10.34 1.46 12.62
N GLN A 114 10.09 0.70 13.70
CA GLN A 114 10.22 1.20 15.07
C GLN A 114 11.66 1.60 15.39
N LEU A 115 12.65 0.78 15.04
CA LEU A 115 14.06 1.11 15.23
C LEU A 115 14.44 2.42 14.53
N LYS A 116 14.00 2.63 13.30
CA LYS A 116 14.32 3.83 12.52
C LYS A 116 13.65 5.10 13.06
N LEU A 117 12.43 4.99 13.60
CA LEU A 117 11.75 6.09 14.31
C LEU A 117 12.46 6.45 15.62
N ILE A 118 12.98 5.45 16.35
CA ILE A 118 13.65 5.65 17.63
C ILE A 118 15.09 6.17 17.44
N GLU A 119 15.81 5.70 16.41
CA GLU A 119 17.17 6.15 16.05
C GLU A 119 17.23 7.66 15.75
N GLU A 120 16.20 8.22 15.09
CA GLU A 120 16.19 9.64 14.74
C GLU A 120 15.50 10.55 15.77
N GLN A 121 14.63 10.01 16.65
CA GLN A 121 14.00 10.80 17.71
C GLN A 121 14.83 10.88 19.00
N HIS A 122 15.42 9.79 19.51
CA HIS A 122 16.29 9.80 20.71
C HIS A 122 17.12 8.50 20.86
N PRO A 123 18.45 8.51 20.64
CA PRO A 123 19.29 7.31 20.74
C PRO A 123 19.40 6.72 22.16
N ALA A 124 19.06 7.48 23.20
CA ALA A 124 19.14 7.05 24.60
C ALA A 124 17.98 6.14 25.04
N ASP A 125 16.79 6.32 24.45
CA ASP A 125 15.62 5.49 24.77
C ASP A 125 15.63 4.16 23.99
N LEU A 126 16.30 4.13 22.83
CA LEU A 126 16.56 2.93 22.01
C LEU A 126 17.14 1.78 22.82
N LEU A 127 18.15 2.08 23.64
CA LEU A 127 18.86 1.09 24.44
C LEU A 127 17.93 0.43 25.47
N LYS A 128 17.02 1.20 26.08
CA LYS A 128 16.04 0.68 27.04
C LYS A 128 14.95 -0.15 26.37
N THR A 129 14.40 0.29 25.24
CA THR A 129 13.30 -0.43 24.57
C THR A 129 13.78 -1.73 23.93
N VAL A 130 14.99 -1.74 23.35
CA VAL A 130 15.62 -2.95 22.82
C VAL A 130 16.04 -3.88 23.96
N GLN A 131 16.54 -3.35 25.08
CA GLN A 131 16.83 -4.16 26.28
C GLN A 131 15.57 -4.81 26.84
N SER A 132 14.44 -4.09 26.94
CA SER A 132 13.20 -4.69 27.43
C SER A 132 12.64 -5.75 26.48
N ALA A 133 12.71 -5.52 25.16
CA ALA A 133 12.26 -6.50 24.16
C ALA A 133 13.14 -7.76 24.13
N LEU A 134 14.47 -7.62 24.29
CA LEU A 134 15.39 -8.75 24.43
C LEU A 134 15.16 -9.51 25.75
N GLN A 135 14.81 -8.80 26.83
CA GLN A 135 14.51 -9.44 28.12
C GLN A 135 13.22 -10.26 28.05
N GLU A 136 12.18 -9.75 27.38
CA GLU A 136 10.94 -10.49 27.14
C GLU A 136 11.14 -11.70 26.23
N ALA A 137 11.99 -11.58 25.20
CA ALA A 137 12.35 -12.71 24.34
C ALA A 137 13.13 -13.79 25.10
N ASN A 138 14.11 -13.42 25.94
CA ASN A 138 14.86 -14.35 26.77
C ASN A 138 13.98 -15.07 27.81
N ASN A 139 13.03 -14.34 28.42
CA ASN A 139 12.12 -14.91 29.41
C ASN A 139 11.11 -15.90 28.79
N ASN A 140 10.86 -15.81 27.47
CA ASN A 140 9.98 -16.72 26.74
C ASN A 140 10.71 -17.99 26.27
N GLU A 141 12.05 -17.97 26.12
CA GLU A 141 12.84 -19.18 25.82
C GLU A 141 13.01 -20.08 27.06
N GLU A 142 13.09 -19.51 28.28
CA GLU A 142 13.18 -20.28 29.54
C GLU A 142 11.86 -21.02 29.93
N LEU A 143 10.77 -20.84 29.19
CA LEU A 143 9.48 -21.50 29.43
C LEU A 143 9.28 -22.80 28.64
N PHE A 144 10.26 -23.19 27.82
CA PHE A 144 10.24 -24.40 27.00
C PHE A 144 11.40 -25.40 27.26
N GLU A 145 12.24 -25.17 28.28
CA GLU A 145 13.17 -26.19 28.84
C GLU A 145 12.57 -26.90 30.06
#